data_AF-A0A537DZX9-F1
#
_entry.id   AF-A0A537DZX9-F1
#
_cell.length_a   1.000
_cell.length_b   1.000
_cell.length_c   1.000
_cell.angle_alpha   90.00
_cell.angle_beta   90.00
_cell.angle_gamma   90.00
#
_symmetry.space_group_name_H-M   'P 1'
#
loop_
_entity.id
_entity.type
_entity.pdbx_description
1 polymer ?
#
loop_
_entity_poly.entity_id
_entity_poly.type
_entity_poly.pdbx_seq_one_letter_code
_entity_poly.pdbx_strand_id
1 'polypeptide(L)'
;MGVFYPTSTESKLKHYTQVFPTAEIDSTFYAFPQSGTVLGWNRFSPKDFIFCAKIPQTITHDKLADIGPSLESELDRFAELMLPLNNSGKLGCLLLQMPPKYKYDLNHLESFLSVLPHG
;
A
#
# COMPACT_ATOMS: atom_id res chain seq x y z
N MET A 1 -23.83 -0.64 6.30
CA MET A 1 -24.67 -1.70 5.69
C MET A 1 -25.76 -0.97 4.94
N GLY A 2 -25.74 -1.01 3.61
CA GLY A 2 -26.42 0.02 2.81
C GLY A 2 -26.30 -0.21 1.30
N VAL A 3 -26.46 0.87 0.52
CA VAL A 3 -26.67 0.87 -0.95
C VAL A 3 -25.70 -0.01 -1.76
N PHE A 4 -24.44 -0.12 -1.35
CA PHE A 4 -23.43 -0.90 -2.09
C PHE A 4 -23.09 -2.27 -1.46
N TYR A 5 -23.21 -2.44 -0.15
CA TYR A 5 -22.91 -3.72 0.51
C TYR A 5 -24.19 -4.34 1.05
N PRO A 6 -24.66 -5.47 0.48
CA PRO A 6 -25.99 -6.00 0.73
C PRO A 6 -26.15 -6.56 2.15
N THR A 7 -25.11 -7.15 2.72
CA THR A 7 -25.11 -7.76 4.06
C THR A 7 -23.77 -7.58 4.78
N SER A 8 -23.71 -7.88 6.09
CA SER A 8 -22.51 -7.70 6.94
C SER A 8 -21.73 -8.98 7.05
N THR A 9 -22.38 -10.08 6.71
CA THR A 9 -21.87 -11.43 6.79
C THR A 9 -21.06 -11.79 5.55
N GLU A 10 -21.32 -11.12 4.42
CA GLU A 10 -20.55 -11.32 3.20
C GLU A 10 -19.20 -10.61 3.21
N SER A 11 -18.22 -11.24 2.56
CA SER A 11 -16.90 -10.63 2.36
C SER A 11 -17.04 -9.38 1.49
N LYS A 12 -16.73 -8.23 2.08
CA LYS A 12 -16.72 -6.93 1.37
C LYS A 12 -15.79 -6.94 0.18
N LEU A 13 -14.60 -7.53 0.31
CA LEU A 13 -13.63 -7.61 -0.80
C LEU A 13 -14.21 -8.41 -1.97
N LYS A 14 -14.81 -9.59 -1.67
CA LYS A 14 -15.41 -10.43 -2.70
C LYS A 14 -16.50 -9.68 -3.46
N HIS A 15 -17.39 -9.01 -2.75
CA HIS A 15 -18.45 -8.19 -3.37
C HIS A 15 -17.86 -7.03 -4.19
N TYR A 16 -16.90 -6.30 -3.62
CA TYR A 16 -16.28 -5.14 -4.28
C TYR A 16 -15.62 -5.53 -5.62
N THR A 17 -14.89 -6.65 -5.65
CA THR A 17 -14.19 -7.12 -6.85
C THR A 17 -15.11 -7.59 -7.98
N GLN A 18 -16.41 -7.74 -7.72
CA GLN A 18 -17.40 -8.04 -8.76
C GLN A 18 -17.86 -6.78 -9.51
N VAL A 19 -17.62 -5.59 -8.95
CA VAL A 19 -18.10 -4.31 -9.51
C VAL A 19 -16.95 -3.47 -10.04
N PHE A 20 -15.82 -3.45 -9.34
CA PHE A 20 -14.67 -2.62 -9.69
C PHE A 20 -13.45 -3.50 -10.03
N PRO A 21 -12.58 -3.06 -10.96
CA PRO A 21 -11.38 -3.80 -11.35
C PRO A 21 -10.15 -3.49 -10.49
N THR A 22 -10.23 -2.47 -9.62
CA THR A 22 -9.09 -2.01 -8.82
C THR A 22 -9.53 -1.44 -7.48
N ALA A 23 -8.63 -1.44 -6.50
CA ALA A 23 -8.81 -0.74 -5.23
C ALA A 23 -7.49 -0.15 -4.70
N GLU A 24 -7.58 1.00 -4.06
CA GLU A 24 -6.53 1.51 -3.18
C GLU A 24 -6.68 0.91 -1.78
N ILE A 25 -5.58 0.40 -1.23
CA ILE A 25 -5.50 -0.13 0.13
C ILE A 25 -5.00 1.00 1.03
N ASP A 26 -5.92 1.70 1.69
CA ASP A 26 -5.60 2.77 2.64
C ASP A 26 -5.28 2.21 4.04
N SER A 27 -5.68 0.98 4.37
CA SER A 27 -5.39 0.40 5.70
C SER A 27 -3.90 0.27 5.99
N THR A 28 -3.07 0.11 4.95
CA THR A 28 -1.60 0.02 5.09
C THR A 28 -0.97 1.35 5.49
N PHE A 29 -1.65 2.48 5.25
CA PHE A 29 -1.20 3.79 5.71
C PHE A 29 -1.12 3.85 7.24
N TYR A 30 -2.10 3.26 7.93
CA TYR A 30 -2.19 3.33 9.40
C TYR A 30 -1.33 2.28 10.11
N ALA A 31 -1.11 1.12 9.48
CA ALA A 31 -0.31 0.04 10.04
C ALA A 31 0.24 -0.89 8.94
N PHE A 32 1.43 -1.46 9.18
CA PHE A 32 1.94 -2.55 8.36
C PHE A 32 0.93 -3.72 8.35
N PRO A 33 0.59 -4.27 7.18
CA PRO A 33 -0.32 -5.40 7.11
C PRO A 33 0.37 -6.65 7.64
N GLN A 34 -0.41 -7.57 8.21
CA GLN A 34 0.08 -8.92 8.46
C GLN A 34 0.25 -9.66 7.13
N SER A 35 1.27 -10.52 7.02
CA SER A 35 1.52 -11.30 5.79
C SER A 35 0.29 -12.11 5.34
N GLY A 36 -0.44 -12.69 6.29
CA GLY A 36 -1.69 -13.41 6.01
C GLY A 36 -2.80 -12.53 5.41
N THR A 37 -2.81 -11.23 5.73
CA THR A 37 -3.76 -10.26 5.14
C THR A 37 -3.44 -10.03 3.67
N VAL A 38 -2.17 -9.83 3.33
CA VAL A 38 -1.73 -9.63 1.94
C VAL A 38 -1.98 -10.88 1.08
N LEU A 39 -1.66 -12.05 1.64
CA LEU A 39 -2.00 -13.34 1.02
C LEU A 39 -3.52 -13.48 0.81
N GLY A 40 -4.32 -13.01 1.76
CA GLY A 40 -5.78 -12.94 1.65
C GLY A 40 -6.23 -12.07 0.47
N TRP A 41 -5.70 -10.85 0.35
CA TRP A 41 -6.01 -9.96 -0.79
C TRP A 41 -5.65 -10.62 -2.12
N ASN A 42 -4.48 -11.25 -2.20
CA ASN A 42 -4.03 -11.96 -3.40
C ASN A 42 -4.97 -13.14 -3.75
N ARG A 43 -5.34 -13.95 -2.76
CA ARG A 43 -6.14 -15.17 -2.94
C ARG A 43 -7.61 -14.89 -3.26
N PHE A 44 -8.20 -13.88 -2.63
CA PHE A 44 -9.65 -13.62 -2.68
C PHE A 44 -10.07 -12.54 -3.68
N SER A 45 -9.13 -12.03 -4.49
CA SER A 45 -9.41 -11.15 -5.63
C SER A 45 -9.29 -11.91 -6.97
N PRO A 46 -10.03 -11.50 -8.01
CA PRO A 46 -9.85 -12.01 -9.37
C PRO A 46 -8.41 -11.85 -9.87
N LYS A 47 -8.02 -12.66 -10.88
CA LYS A 47 -6.65 -12.64 -11.45
C LYS A 47 -6.25 -11.24 -11.95
N ASP A 48 -7.17 -10.55 -12.61
CA ASP A 48 -6.90 -9.27 -13.27
C ASP A 48 -7.26 -8.06 -12.38
N PHE A 49 -7.52 -8.29 -11.09
CA PHE A 49 -7.81 -7.21 -10.14
C PHE A 49 -6.50 -6.57 -9.67
N ILE A 50 -6.43 -5.24 -9.75
CA ILE A 50 -5.23 -4.48 -9.42
C ILE A 50 -5.39 -3.76 -8.07
N PHE A 51 -4.35 -3.78 -7.26
CA PHE A 51 -4.27 -3.02 -6.02
C PHE A 51 -3.24 -1.91 -6.15
N CYS A 52 -3.59 -0.75 -5.58
CA CYS A 52 -2.64 0.29 -5.21
C CYS A 52 -2.46 0.23 -3.69
N ALA A 53 -1.24 0.06 -3.18
CA ALA A 53 -1.01 -0.01 -1.74
C ALA A 53 -0.38 1.28 -1.24
N LYS A 54 -1.02 1.94 -0.26
CA LYS A 54 -0.49 3.19 0.29
C LYS A 54 0.63 2.90 1.28
N ILE A 55 1.75 3.60 1.13
CA ILE A 55 2.91 3.41 2.02
C ILE A 55 2.57 3.88 3.44
N PRO A 56 2.97 3.14 4.49
CA PRO A 56 2.75 3.51 5.89
C PRO A 56 3.09 4.98 6.21
N GLN A 57 2.28 5.60 7.08
CA GLN A 57 2.52 6.95 7.57
C GLN A 57 3.82 7.06 8.37
N THR A 58 4.29 5.97 8.98
CA THR A 58 5.59 5.95 9.68
C THR A 58 6.73 6.29 8.73
N ILE A 59 6.62 5.91 7.45
CA ILE A 59 7.60 6.22 6.40
C ILE A 59 7.33 7.62 5.82
N THR A 60 6.09 7.89 5.40
CA THR A 60 5.77 9.11 4.63
C THR A 60 5.55 10.36 5.49
N HIS A 61 5.24 10.22 6.78
CA HIS A 61 4.89 11.34 7.67
C HIS A 61 5.87 11.48 8.85
N ASP A 62 6.18 10.36 9.51
CA ASP A 62 6.93 10.40 10.78
C ASP A 62 8.44 10.46 10.54
N LYS A 63 8.97 9.57 9.69
CA LYS A 63 10.41 9.45 9.40
C LYS A 63 10.88 10.17 8.15
N LEU A 64 9.98 10.84 7.43
CA LEU A 64 10.27 11.43 6.13
C LEU A 64 11.47 12.42 6.16
N ALA A 65 11.65 13.15 7.27
CA ALA A 65 12.76 14.08 7.45
C ALA A 65 14.10 13.42 7.79
N ASP A 66 14.07 12.17 8.27
CA ASP A 66 15.22 11.41 8.77
C ASP A 66 15.55 10.27 7.79
N ILE A 67 15.93 10.64 6.56
CA ILE A 67 16.31 9.70 5.51
C ILE A 67 17.60 8.98 5.94
N GLY A 68 17.54 7.65 6.02
CA GLY A 68 18.67 6.80 6.38
C GLY A 68 18.25 5.35 6.68
N PRO A 69 19.13 4.55 7.31
CA PRO A 69 18.96 3.09 7.39
C PRO A 69 17.66 2.62 8.06
N SER A 70 17.10 3.40 8.99
CA SER A 70 15.85 3.04 9.67
C SER A 70 14.62 3.24 8.78
N LEU A 71 14.64 4.22 7.88
CA LEU A 71 13.58 4.46 6.90
C LEU A 71 13.69 3.46 5.76
N GLU A 72 14.91 3.20 5.27
CA GLU A 72 15.22 2.14 4.28
C GLU A 72 14.70 0.78 4.75
N SER A 73 15.03 0.36 5.97
CA SER A 73 14.56 -0.92 6.51
C SER A 73 13.02 -1.03 6.60
N GLU A 74 12.32 0.08 6.84
CA GLU A 74 10.85 0.08 6.84
C GLU A 74 10.27 0.01 5.42
N LEU A 75 10.89 0.70 4.46
CA LEU A 75 10.54 0.61 3.05
C LEU A 75 10.73 -0.82 2.52
N ASP A 76 11.88 -1.44 2.80
CA ASP A 76 12.19 -2.82 2.42
C ASP A 76 11.17 -3.79 3.03
N ARG A 77 10.92 -3.68 4.33
CA ARG A 77 9.92 -4.50 5.02
C ARG A 77 8.53 -4.35 4.39
N PHE A 78 8.13 -3.13 4.01
CA PHE A 78 6.84 -2.92 3.36
C PHE A 78 6.80 -3.53 1.96
N ALA A 79 7.85 -3.34 1.17
CA ALA A 79 7.99 -3.92 -0.16
C ALA A 79 7.95 -5.46 -0.11
N GLU A 80 8.68 -6.08 0.82
CA GLU A 80 8.66 -7.52 1.08
C GLU A 80 7.25 -8.04 1.37
N LEU A 81 6.50 -7.32 2.21
CA LEU A 81 5.11 -7.68 2.51
C LEU A 81 4.21 -7.60 1.28
N MET A 82 4.50 -6.73 0.32
CA MET A 82 3.72 -6.56 -0.92
C MET A 82 4.12 -7.53 -2.04
N LEU A 83 5.24 -8.25 -1.90
CA LEU A 83 5.70 -9.24 -2.88
C LEU A 83 4.62 -10.24 -3.34
N PRO A 84 3.71 -10.76 -2.48
CA PRO A 84 2.66 -11.66 -2.95
C PRO A 84 1.72 -11.05 -3.99
N LEU A 85 1.47 -9.74 -3.93
CA LEU A 85 0.68 -9.01 -4.93
C LEU A 85 1.53 -8.65 -6.15
N ASN A 86 2.79 -8.26 -5.94
CA ASN A 86 3.71 -7.95 -7.03
C ASN A 86 3.96 -9.18 -7.92
N ASN A 87 4.30 -10.32 -7.31
CA ASN A 87 4.62 -11.58 -7.99
C ASN A 87 3.41 -12.17 -8.74
N SER A 88 2.18 -11.83 -8.35
CA SER A 88 0.96 -12.24 -9.04
C SER A 88 0.49 -11.25 -10.10
N GLY A 89 1.21 -10.13 -10.31
CA GLY A 89 0.83 -9.06 -11.23
C GLY A 89 -0.36 -8.23 -10.74
N LYS A 90 -0.71 -8.31 -9.45
CA LYS A 90 -1.84 -7.60 -8.85
C LYS A 90 -1.46 -6.33 -8.12
N LEU A 91 -0.18 -6.00 -8.00
CA LEU A 91 0.28 -4.72 -7.47
C LEU A 91 0.51 -3.75 -8.63
N GLY A 92 -0.33 -2.72 -8.75
CA GLY A 92 -0.18 -1.70 -9.78
C GLY A 92 0.87 -0.65 -9.41
N CYS A 93 0.84 -0.16 -8.17
CA CYS A 93 1.84 0.76 -7.64
C CYS A 93 1.82 0.80 -6.11
N LEU A 94 2.89 1.37 -5.54
CA LEU A 94 2.91 1.85 -4.17
C LEU A 94 2.64 3.35 -4.17
N LEU A 95 1.64 3.79 -3.41
CA LEU A 95 1.27 5.20 -3.32
C LEU A 95 2.07 5.90 -2.22
N LEU A 96 2.90 6.84 -2.65
CA LEU A 96 3.59 7.82 -1.81
C LEU A 96 2.74 9.09 -1.70
N GLN A 97 2.02 9.25 -0.59
CA GLN A 97 1.28 10.48 -0.29
C GLN A 97 2.04 11.31 0.75
N MET A 98 2.44 12.53 0.38
CA MET A 98 3.17 13.45 1.25
C MET A 98 2.25 14.09 2.31
N PRO A 99 2.77 14.42 3.51
CA PRO A 99 1.99 15.04 4.55
C PRO A 99 1.58 16.47 4.16
N PRO A 100 0.43 16.99 4.64
CA PRO A 100 -0.03 18.35 4.30
C PRO A 100 0.96 19.47 4.65
N LYS A 101 1.81 19.23 5.65
CA LYS A 101 2.87 20.16 6.10
C LYS A 101 4.13 20.13 5.23
N TYR A 102 4.26 19.17 4.31
CA TYR A 102 5.43 19.07 3.44
C TYR A 102 5.49 20.26 2.50
N LYS A 103 6.58 21.02 2.57
CA LYS A 103 6.88 22.06 1.59
C LYS A 103 7.73 21.46 0.49
N TYR A 104 7.47 21.87 -0.75
CA TYR A 104 8.27 21.41 -1.88
C TYR A 104 9.76 21.73 -1.65
N ASP A 105 10.56 20.67 -1.67
CA ASP A 105 12.01 20.69 -1.59
C ASP A 105 12.52 19.58 -2.52
N LEU A 106 13.21 19.97 -3.58
CA LEU A 106 13.70 19.05 -4.61
C LEU A 106 14.82 18.15 -4.07
N ASN A 107 15.79 18.72 -3.33
CA ASN A 107 16.93 17.97 -2.82
C ASN A 107 16.47 16.91 -1.82
N HIS A 108 15.51 17.28 -0.97
CA HIS A 108 14.90 16.34 -0.03
C HIS A 108 14.13 15.23 -0.76
N LEU A 109 13.34 15.59 -1.78
CA LEU A 109 12.60 14.60 -2.57
C LEU A 109 13.54 13.63 -3.31
N GLU A 110 14.62 14.13 -3.93
CA GLU A 110 15.62 13.31 -4.59
C GLU A 110 16.31 12.36 -3.59
N SER A 111 16.66 12.87 -2.41
CA SER A 111 17.24 12.05 -1.34
C SER A 111 16.29 10.92 -0.91
N PHE A 112 14.99 11.23 -0.75
CA PHE A 112 13.99 10.23 -0.38
C PHE A 112 13.76 9.20 -1.50
N LEU A 113 13.72 9.63 -2.75
CA LEU A 113 13.53 8.72 -3.89
C LEU A 113 14.75 7.80 -4.09
N SER A 114 15.95 8.25 -3.70
CA SER A 114 17.18 7.45 -3.81
C SER A 114 17.22 6.21 -2.91
N VAL A 115 16.41 6.20 -1.84
CA VAL A 115 16.33 5.10 -0.87
C VAL A 115 15.13 4.18 -1.10
N LEU A 116 14.37 4.37 -2.19
CA LEU A 116 13.27 3.48 -2.50
C LEU A 116 13.78 2.07 -2.85
N PRO A 117 13.06 0.99 -2.44
CA PRO A 117 13.46 -0.37 -2.73
C PRO A 117 13.59 -0.58 -4.23
N HIS A 118 14.67 -1.23 -4.65
CA HIS A 118 14.84 -1.66 -6.03
C HIS A 118 13.98 -2.90 -6.28
N GLY A 119 13.12 -2.83 -7.30
CA GLY A 119 12.26 -3.94 -7.72
C GLY A 119 12.98 -5.02 -8.50
#